data_AF-A0ABD4KWD2-F1
#
_entry.id   AF-A0ABD4KWD2-F1
#
_cell.length_a   1.000
_cell.length_b   1.000
_cell.length_c   1.000
_cell.angle_alpha   90.00
_cell.angle_beta   90.00
_cell.angle_gamma   90.00
#
_symmetry.space_group_name_H-M   'P 1'
#
loop_
_entity.id
_entity.type
_entity.pdbx_description
1 polymer ?
#
loop_
_entity_poly.entity_id
_entity_poly.type
_entity_poly.pdbx_seq_one_letter_code
_entity_poly.pdbx_strand_id
1 'polypeptide(L)' 'METLTAYMNNELVGTLAKYPDNRLSFKYDSSWLNNDNARPLSLSLKMQKNII' A
#
# COMPACT_ATOMS: atom_id res chain seq x y z
N MET A 1 14.63 -3.16 8.63
CA MET A 1 13.44 -3.20 7.75
C MET A 1 13.58 -2.02 6.82
N GLU A 2 13.59 -2.27 5.52
CA GLU A 2 13.69 -1.21 4.50
C GLU A 2 12.28 -0.90 3.99
N THR A 3 12.03 0.36 3.64
CA THR A 3 10.71 0.81 3.19
C THR A 3 10.82 1.63 1.92
N LEU A 4 9.84 1.46 1.03
CA LEU A 4 9.65 2.27 -0.15
C LEU A 4 8.24 2.84 -0.16
N THR A 5 8.14 4.16 -0.18
CA THR A 5 6.85 4.86 -0.30
C THR A 5 6.35 4.79 -1.73
N ALA A 6 5.10 4.36 -1.91
CA ALA A 6 4.47 4.24 -3.21
C ALA A 6 3.52 5.41 -3.46
N TYR A 7 3.79 6.15 -4.53
CA TYR A 7 2.92 7.18 -5.08
C TYR A 7 2.34 6.72 -6.41
N MET A 8 1.13 7.16 -6.71
CA MET A 8 0.54 7.04 -8.04
C MET A 8 0.21 8.46 -8.50
N ASN A 9 0.97 8.94 -9.49
CA ASN A 9 1.08 10.36 -9.78
C ASN A 9 1.51 11.13 -8.53
N ASN A 10 0.66 12.03 -8.02
CA ASN A 10 0.93 12.86 -6.85
C ASN A 10 0.20 12.40 -5.59
N GLU A 11 -0.47 11.24 -5.62
CA GLU A 11 -1.24 10.72 -4.49
C GLU A 11 -0.46 9.61 -3.77
N LEU A 12 -0.39 9.70 -2.44
CA LEU A 12 0.19 8.66 -1.59
C LEU A 12 -0.73 7.44 -1.60
N VAL A 13 -0.21 6.30 -2.08
CA VAL A 13 -0.96 5.04 -2.17
C VAL A 13 -0.69 4.13 -0.99
N GLY A 14 0.57 4.05 -0.54
CA GLY A 14 0.96 3.13 0.52
C GLY A 14 2.46 2.97 0.66
N THR A 15 2.87 1.90 1.35
CA THR A 15 4.28 1.59 1.63
C THR A 15 4.55 0.12 1.37
N LEU A 16 5.62 -0.15 0.61
CA LEU A 16 6.23 -1.47 0.48
C LEU A 16 7.30 -1.62 1.57
N ALA A 17 7.21 -2.67 2.38
CA ALA A 17 8.20 -3.01 3.39
C ALA A 17 8.94 -4.29 3.01
N LYS A 18 10.27 -4.28 3.14
CA LYS A 18 11.14 -5.45 3.06
C LYS A 18 11.65 -5.80 4.45
N TYR A 19 11.29 -6.99 4.91
CA TYR A 19 11.72 -7.53 6.20
C TYR A 19 13.13 -8.14 6.08
N PRO A 20 13.84 -8.33 7.21
CA PRO A 20 15.16 -8.96 7.22
C PRO A 20 15.20 -10.37 6.63
N ASP A 21 14.07 -11.08 6.66
CA ASP A 21 13.88 -12.42 6.08
C ASP A 21 13.51 -12.39 4.58
N ASN A 22 13.69 -11.25 3.91
CA ASN A 22 13.32 -10.98 2.52
C ASN A 22 11.82 -11.07 2.19
N ARG A 23 10.93 -11.25 3.17
CA ARG A 23 9.50 -11.13 2.91
C ARG A 23 9.15 -9.69 2.54
N LEU A 24 8.19 -9.56 1.64
CA LEU A 24 7.62 -8.28 1.23
C LEU A 24 6.19 -8.15 1.75
N SER A 25 5.84 -6.99 2.26
CA SER A 25 4.45 -6.62 2.56
C SER A 25 4.14 -5.27 1.98
N PHE A 26 2.96 -5.12 1.39
CA PHE A 26 2.44 -3.84 0.95
C PHE A 26 1.27 -3.42 1.84
N LYS A 27 1.30 -2.18 2.34
CA LYS A 27 0.21 -1.60 3.12
C LYS A 27 -0.28 -0.35 2.42
N TYR A 28 -1.58 -0.32 2.11
CA TYR A 28 -2.23 0.89 1.60
C TYR A 28 -2.30 1.97 2.68
N ASP A 29 -2.12 3.22 2.29
CA ASP A 29 -2.33 4.35 3.18
C ASP A 29 -3.83 4.56 3.44
N SER A 30 -4.16 5.03 4.63
CA SER A 30 -5.52 5.40 4.99
C SER A 30 -6.12 6.47 4.09
N SER A 31 -5.34 7.45 3.62
CA SER A 31 -5.83 8.48 2.70
C SER A 31 -6.23 7.88 1.36
N TRP A 32 -5.47 6.89 0.87
CA TRP A 32 -5.81 6.16 -0.35
C TRP A 32 -7.06 5.29 -0.15
N LEU A 33 -7.14 4.55 0.95
CA LEU A 33 -8.29 3.69 1.25
C LEU A 33 -9.62 4.45 1.44
N ASN A 34 -9.57 5.76 1.67
CA ASN A 34 -10.74 6.63 1.85
C ASN A 34 -10.96 7.57 0.66
N ASN A 35 -10.18 7.46 -0.42
CA ASN A 35 -10.36 8.24 -1.63
C ASN A 35 -11.35 7.53 -2.57
N ASP A 36 -12.39 8.25 -3.03
CA ASP A 36 -13.43 7.71 -3.92
C ASP A 36 -12.89 7.26 -5.29
N ASN A 37 -11.75 7.81 -5.72
CA ASN A 37 -11.07 7.45 -6.97
C ASN A 37 -9.97 6.38 -6.78
N ALA A 38 -9.86 5.81 -5.58
CA ALA A 38 -8.83 4.84 -5.27
C ALA A 38 -9.02 3.54 -6.06
N ARG A 39 -7.89 2.91 -6.34
CA ARG A 39 -7.81 1.63 -7.01
C ARG A 39 -6.69 0.79 -6.42
N PRO A 40 -6.79 -0.55 -6.46
CA PRO A 40 -5.69 -1.38 -6.02
C PRO A 40 -4.45 -1.14 -6.88
N LEU A 41 -3.27 -1.27 -6.26
CA LEU A 41 -1.98 -1.23 -6.95
C LEU A 41 -1.87 -2.36 -7.99
N SER A 42 -2.47 -3.51 -7.70
CA SER A 42 -2.61 -4.65 -8.60
C SER A 42 -3.85 -5.45 -8.22
N LEU A 43 -4.51 -6.11 -9.17
CA LEU A 43 -5.63 -7.01 -8.89
C LEU A 43 -5.24 -8.18 -7.97
N SER A 44 -3.95 -8.57 -7.95
CA SER A 44 -3.41 -9.56 -7.01
C SER A 44 -3.17 -9.01 -5.60
N LEU A 45 -3.21 -7.69 -5.42
CA LEU A 45 -3.02 -6.98 -4.16
C LEU A 45 -4.28 -6.15 -3.86
N LYS A 46 -5.38 -6.84 -3.57
CA LYS A 46 -6.69 -6.20 -3.33
C LYS A 46 -6.58 -5.10 -2.26
N MET A 47 -7.36 -4.03 -2.41
CA MET A 47 -7.47 -3.01 -1.36
C MET A 47 -8.06 -3.65 -0.10
N GLN A 48 -7.34 -3.50 1.01
CA GLN A 48 -7.72 -4.05 2.30
C GLN A 48 -7.63 -2.93 3.33
N LYS A 49 -8.74 -2.66 4.00
CA LYS A 49 -8.70 -1.94 5.29
C LYS A 49 -8.28 -2.96 6.34
N ASN A 50 -7.30 -2.60 7.17
CA ASN A 50 -7.03 -3.39 8.37
C ASN A 50 -8.26 -3.26 9.28
N ILE A 51 -9.06 -4.32 9.36
CA ILE A 51 -10.14 -4.43 10.33
C ILE A 51 -9.48 -5.02 11.57
N ILE A 52 -9.53 -4.25 12.67
CA ILE A 52 -9.07 -4.69 13.99
C ILE A 52 -10.04 -5.75 14.51
#